data_AF-H3CQG6-F1
#
_entry.id   AF-H3CQG6-F1
#
_cell.length_a   1.000
_cell.length_b   1.000
_cell.length_c   1.000
_cell.angle_alpha   90.00
_cell.angle_beta   90.00
_cell.angle_gamma   90.00
#
_symmetry.space_group_name_H-M   'P 1'
#
loop_
_entity.id
_entity.type
_entity.pdbx_description
1 polymer ?
#
loop_
_entity_poly.entity_id
_entity_poly.type
_entity_poly.pdbx_seq_one_letter_code
_entity_poly.pdbx_strand_id
1 'polypeptide(L)'
;LLLCDREYGQFAAEGLLRELRGTKVCGAYQKIIPLVYDRQRIQEILQVMRSSSAKVVVVFSAEVEMIPLMRDYIKQNITGIQWIASEAWVTASVFTGSKYYPYLGGTIGLGIRKGHIPRLSDYLLTVNPQTYPNDLLFEELWEALYGCRPSISSSSSVPLCTGQEPLLEQHSAFMNTSSPRVAYNVYKAVYAIAHSLHNLLVCQPKPGPFKNDTCVQNNNVQPWQLQYYLQEVRFKIAGEEVDFDQKGDSIPYYDIISWQMGVDGKIKFVNVGLFDGSKPPGKELVIQEDRIVWAGHQREVPVSICSASCLPGTRKAIRKEVP
;
A
#
# COMPACT_ATOMS: atom_id res chain seq x y z
N LEU A 1 14.87 -5.72 -9.12
CA LEU A 1 13.69 -4.85 -9.18
C LEU A 1 12.58 -5.59 -9.91
N LEU A 2 11.41 -5.77 -9.27
CA LEU A 2 10.22 -6.36 -9.88
C LEU A 2 9.11 -5.31 -9.94
N LEU A 3 8.43 -5.20 -11.08
CA LEU A 3 7.47 -4.13 -11.37
C LEU A 3 6.19 -4.71 -11.93
N CYS A 4 5.02 -4.20 -11.59
CA CYS A 4 3.82 -4.52 -12.36
C CYS A 4 3.85 -3.84 -13.73
N ASP A 5 3.18 -4.43 -14.71
CA ASP A 5 3.03 -3.88 -16.06
C ASP A 5 1.93 -2.79 -16.10
N ARG A 6 2.08 -1.78 -15.23
CA ARG A 6 1.21 -0.58 -15.15
C ARG A 6 2.08 0.66 -14.99
N GLU A 7 1.48 1.81 -15.25
CA GLU A 7 2.10 3.13 -15.01
C GLU A 7 2.68 3.24 -13.59
N TYR A 8 1.95 2.76 -12.57
CA TYR A 8 2.44 2.71 -11.18
C TYR A 8 3.82 2.06 -11.05
N GLY A 9 3.99 0.85 -11.57
CA GLY A 9 5.25 0.11 -11.48
C GLY A 9 6.35 0.79 -12.30
N GLN A 10 6.03 1.27 -13.50
CA GLN A 10 6.99 1.90 -14.41
C GLN A 10 7.50 3.24 -13.87
N PHE A 11 6.62 4.14 -13.44
CA PHE A 11 7.02 5.44 -12.88
C PHE A 11 7.75 5.30 -11.56
N ALA A 12 7.33 4.37 -10.69
CA ALA A 12 8.04 4.10 -9.44
C ALA A 12 9.46 3.57 -9.69
N ALA A 13 9.63 2.70 -10.69
CA ALA A 13 10.94 2.23 -11.12
C ALA A 13 11.83 3.36 -11.65
N GLU A 14 11.29 4.20 -12.53
CA GLU A 14 12.02 5.31 -13.10
C GLU A 14 12.46 6.29 -12.01
N GLY A 15 11.55 6.64 -11.09
CA GLY A 15 11.84 7.46 -9.92
C GLY A 15 12.95 6.87 -9.07
N LEU A 16 12.83 5.60 -8.67
CA LEU A 16 13.86 4.92 -7.88
C LEU A 16 15.21 4.90 -8.61
N LEU A 17 15.24 4.50 -9.88
CA LEU A 17 16.47 4.43 -10.66
C LEU A 17 17.12 5.81 -10.79
N ARG A 18 16.33 6.88 -10.88
CA ARG A 18 16.83 8.26 -10.89
C ARG A 18 17.49 8.62 -9.55
N GLU A 19 16.86 8.30 -8.42
CA GLU A 19 17.43 8.55 -7.09
C GLU A 19 18.69 7.71 -6.83
N LEU A 20 18.80 6.53 -7.45
CA LEU A 20 20.00 5.69 -7.34
C LEU A 20 21.16 6.14 -8.26
N ARG A 21 20.93 7.03 -9.25
CA ARG A 21 21.99 7.53 -10.13
C ARG A 21 23.05 8.27 -9.31
N GLY A 22 24.32 7.88 -9.49
CA GLY A 22 25.44 8.46 -8.76
C GLY A 22 25.63 7.92 -7.34
N THR A 23 24.75 7.02 -6.87
CA THR A 23 24.95 6.28 -5.63
C THR A 23 25.84 5.05 -5.86
N LYS A 24 26.18 4.34 -4.77
CA LYS A 24 26.94 3.08 -4.83
C LYS A 24 26.06 1.83 -5.00
N VAL A 25 24.77 2.02 -5.27
CA VAL A 25 23.79 0.93 -5.42
C VAL A 25 23.65 0.57 -6.90
N CYS A 26 23.87 -0.70 -7.24
CA CYS A 26 23.73 -1.21 -8.60
C CYS A 26 22.47 -2.08 -8.73
N GLY A 27 21.77 -1.98 -9.86
CA GLY A 27 20.67 -2.88 -10.19
C GLY A 27 21.17 -4.19 -10.79
N ALA A 28 20.86 -5.33 -10.17
CA ALA A 28 21.24 -6.64 -10.70
C ALA A 28 20.34 -7.12 -11.84
N TYR A 29 19.03 -6.83 -11.76
CA TYR A 29 18.05 -7.14 -12.79
C TYR A 29 16.79 -6.30 -12.58
N GLN A 30 16.07 -6.07 -13.68
CA GLN A 30 14.73 -5.51 -13.70
C GLN A 30 13.81 -6.45 -14.49
N LYS A 31 12.67 -6.80 -13.89
CA LYS A 31 11.67 -7.67 -14.52
C LYS A 31 10.27 -7.12 -14.29
N ILE A 32 9.39 -7.37 -15.26
CA ILE A 32 8.00 -6.96 -15.23
C ILE A 32 7.13 -8.19 -14.93
N ILE A 33 6.32 -8.09 -13.88
CA ILE A 33 5.30 -9.05 -13.49
C ILE A 33 4.10 -8.83 -14.43
N PRO A 34 3.66 -9.87 -15.17
CA PRO A 34 2.58 -9.72 -16.14
C PRO A 34 1.24 -9.49 -15.43
N LEU A 35 0.37 -8.63 -16.00
CA LEU A 35 -0.97 -8.35 -15.46
C LEU A 35 -1.84 -9.60 -15.40
N VAL A 36 -1.79 -10.38 -16.48
CA VAL A 36 -2.46 -11.68 -16.59
C VAL A 36 -1.40 -12.75 -16.40
N TYR A 37 -1.73 -13.77 -15.61
CA TYR A 37 -0.79 -14.85 -15.33
C TYR A 37 -0.28 -15.49 -16.63
N ASP A 38 1.05 -15.40 -16.82
CA ASP A 38 1.78 -16.04 -17.89
C ASP A 38 2.85 -16.93 -17.25
N ARG A 39 2.66 -18.25 -17.36
CA ARG A 39 3.56 -19.23 -16.76
C ARG A 39 5.00 -19.07 -17.26
N GLN A 40 5.21 -18.81 -18.54
CA GLN A 40 6.56 -18.72 -19.10
C GLN A 40 7.28 -17.50 -18.53
N ARG A 41 6.63 -16.34 -18.56
CA ARG A 41 7.20 -15.10 -18.01
C ARG A 41 7.51 -15.21 -16.51
N ILE A 42 6.60 -15.81 -15.73
CA ILE A 42 6.83 -16.03 -14.30
C ILE A 42 8.04 -16.95 -14.08
N GLN A 43 8.18 -18.04 -14.84
CA GLN A 43 9.33 -18.94 -14.72
C GLN A 43 10.65 -18.24 -15.08
N GLU A 44 10.66 -17.37 -16.09
CA GLU A 44 11.83 -16.55 -16.43
C GLU A 44 12.23 -15.60 -15.29
N ILE A 45 11.26 -14.98 -14.61
CA ILE A 45 11.51 -14.15 -13.43
C ILE A 45 12.15 -14.98 -12.32
N LEU A 46 11.54 -16.11 -11.98
CA LEU A 46 12.03 -16.99 -10.90
C LEU A 46 13.43 -17.53 -11.20
N GLN A 47 13.72 -17.86 -12.46
CA GLN A 47 15.04 -18.30 -12.89
C GLN A 47 16.10 -17.22 -12.68
N VAL A 48 15.80 -15.95 -13.02
CA VAL A 48 16.70 -14.81 -12.79
C VAL A 48 16.89 -14.54 -11.30
N MET A 49 15.83 -14.63 -10.51
CA MET A 49 15.91 -14.48 -9.05
C MET A 49 16.83 -15.54 -8.43
N ARG A 50 16.77 -16.78 -8.93
CA ARG A 50 17.57 -17.90 -8.42
C ARG A 50 19.05 -17.79 -8.81
N SER A 51 19.36 -17.29 -10.01
CA SER A 51 20.73 -17.15 -10.50
C SER A 51 21.44 -15.89 -10.00
N SER A 52 20.68 -14.88 -9.56
CA SER A 52 21.25 -13.62 -9.06
C SER A 52 21.89 -13.78 -7.68
N SER A 53 23.01 -13.09 -7.45
CA SER A 53 23.62 -12.95 -6.13
C SER A 53 22.93 -11.90 -5.25
N ALA A 54 22.07 -11.05 -5.82
CA ALA A 54 21.34 -10.03 -5.09
C ALA A 54 20.35 -10.67 -4.11
N LYS A 55 20.45 -10.30 -2.83
CA LYS A 55 19.53 -10.75 -1.78
C LYS A 55 18.40 -9.78 -1.56
N VAL A 56 18.60 -8.49 -1.84
CA VAL A 56 17.56 -7.47 -1.72
C VAL A 56 16.78 -7.34 -3.04
N VAL A 57 15.46 -7.46 -2.96
CA VAL A 57 14.56 -7.32 -4.11
C VAL A 57 13.48 -6.29 -3.80
N VAL A 58 13.56 -5.15 -4.49
CA VAL A 58 12.53 -4.10 -4.46
C VAL A 58 11.40 -4.48 -5.41
N VAL A 59 10.15 -4.35 -4.94
CA VAL A 59 8.94 -4.70 -5.68
C VAL A 59 7.94 -3.54 -5.69
N PHE A 60 7.63 -3.02 -6.88
CA PHE A 60 6.51 -2.10 -7.11
C PHE A 60 5.40 -2.82 -7.87
N SER A 61 4.45 -3.39 -7.13
CA SER A 61 3.32 -4.15 -7.70
C SER A 61 2.12 -4.05 -6.76
N ALA A 62 0.91 -4.28 -7.27
CA ALA A 62 -0.24 -4.49 -6.40
C ALA A 62 -0.35 -5.96 -5.97
N GLU A 63 -1.21 -6.20 -4.98
CA GLU A 63 -1.49 -7.51 -4.40
C GLU A 63 -1.89 -8.55 -5.47
N VAL A 64 -2.76 -8.17 -6.40
CA VAL A 64 -3.34 -9.09 -7.40
C VAL A 64 -2.29 -9.67 -8.35
N GLU A 65 -1.31 -8.89 -8.82
CA GLU A 65 -0.23 -9.42 -9.66
C GLU A 65 0.81 -10.21 -8.84
N MET A 66 0.96 -9.91 -7.54
CA MET A 66 1.88 -10.63 -6.66
C MET A 66 1.42 -12.05 -6.30
N ILE A 67 0.11 -12.28 -6.17
CA ILE A 67 -0.45 -13.60 -5.82
C ILE A 67 0.06 -14.74 -6.72
N PRO A 68 -0.04 -14.67 -8.07
CA PRO A 68 0.45 -15.74 -8.93
C PRO A 68 1.97 -15.91 -8.89
N LEU A 69 2.73 -14.81 -8.82
CA LEU A 69 4.19 -14.86 -8.67
C LEU A 69 4.59 -15.59 -7.38
N MET A 70 3.97 -15.22 -6.26
CA MET A 70 4.24 -15.83 -4.95
C MET A 70 3.86 -17.31 -4.94
N ARG A 71 2.75 -17.69 -5.59
CA ARG A 71 2.34 -19.10 -5.70
C ARG A 71 3.44 -19.96 -6.33
N ASP A 72 4.05 -19.50 -7.43
CA ASP A 72 5.09 -20.26 -8.12
C ASP A 72 6.47 -20.13 -7.47
N TYR A 73 6.77 -18.97 -6.88
CA TYR A 73 7.97 -18.77 -6.05
C TYR A 73 8.05 -19.79 -4.90
N ILE A 74 6.93 -19.98 -4.19
CA ILE A 74 6.81 -20.94 -3.08
C ILE A 74 6.96 -22.38 -3.58
N LYS A 75 6.34 -22.74 -4.71
CA LYS A 75 6.49 -24.07 -5.31
C LYS A 75 7.94 -24.40 -5.66
N GLN A 76 8.74 -23.39 -6.04
CA GLN A 76 10.17 -23.58 -6.32
C GLN A 76 11.06 -23.57 -5.08
N ASN A 77 10.48 -23.33 -3.90
CA ASN A 77 11.18 -23.27 -2.63
C ASN A 77 12.36 -22.28 -2.61
N ILE A 78 12.22 -21.15 -3.30
CA ILE A 78 13.22 -20.08 -3.28
C ILE A 78 13.10 -19.36 -1.93
N THR A 79 14.20 -19.16 -1.21
CA THR A 79 14.21 -18.52 0.12
C THR A 79 15.39 -17.56 0.26
N GLY A 80 15.45 -16.80 1.36
CA GLY A 80 16.57 -15.91 1.68
C GLY A 80 16.60 -14.60 0.88
N ILE A 81 15.48 -14.24 0.25
CA ILE A 81 15.29 -12.92 -0.37
C ILE A 81 14.80 -11.95 0.70
N GLN A 82 15.51 -10.82 0.83
CA GLN A 82 15.07 -9.65 1.58
C GLN A 82 14.19 -8.78 0.69
N TRP A 83 12.89 -8.89 0.88
CA TRP A 83 11.92 -8.12 0.11
C TRP A 83 11.86 -6.67 0.61
N ILE A 84 11.82 -5.74 -0.34
CA ILE A 84 11.42 -4.34 -0.11
C ILE A 84 10.08 -4.14 -0.84
N ALA A 85 9.00 -4.13 -0.07
CA ALA A 85 7.63 -4.04 -0.56
C ALA A 85 7.18 -2.58 -0.71
N SER A 86 6.56 -2.30 -1.85
CA SER A 86 5.82 -1.06 -2.03
C SER A 86 4.52 -1.05 -1.22
N GLU A 87 3.98 0.15 -1.05
CA GLU A 87 2.74 0.42 -0.33
C GLU A 87 1.57 -0.45 -0.76
N ALA A 88 1.44 -0.66 -2.07
CA ALA A 88 0.31 -1.37 -2.66
C ALA A 88 0.18 -2.84 -2.25
N TRP A 89 1.18 -3.45 -1.59
CA TRP A 89 1.10 -4.85 -1.15
C TRP A 89 1.74 -5.16 0.20
N VAL A 90 2.47 -4.22 0.83
CA VAL A 90 3.12 -4.45 2.14
C VAL A 90 2.13 -4.81 3.26
N THR A 91 0.86 -4.41 3.13
CA THR A 91 -0.21 -4.73 4.10
C THR A 91 -1.27 -5.67 3.54
N ALA A 92 -0.96 -6.40 2.47
CA ALA A 92 -1.86 -7.36 1.84
C ALA A 92 -2.16 -8.55 2.77
N SER A 93 -3.42 -8.67 3.22
CA SER A 93 -3.82 -9.70 4.17
C SER A 93 -3.72 -11.13 3.62
N VAL A 94 -3.77 -11.30 2.29
CA VAL A 94 -3.67 -12.62 1.63
C VAL A 94 -2.37 -13.36 1.95
N PHE A 95 -1.29 -12.62 2.24
CA PHE A 95 0.03 -13.18 2.52
C PHE A 95 0.31 -13.40 4.01
N THR A 96 -0.69 -13.26 4.90
CA THR A 96 -0.49 -13.38 6.35
C THR A 96 -0.46 -14.82 6.88
N GLY A 97 -0.86 -15.80 6.06
CA GLY A 97 -0.86 -17.20 6.47
C GLY A 97 0.55 -17.73 6.79
N SER A 98 0.65 -18.63 7.78
CA SER A 98 1.92 -19.24 8.25
C SER A 98 2.78 -19.81 7.12
N LYS A 99 2.14 -20.40 6.08
CA LYS A 99 2.79 -20.95 4.89
C LYS A 99 3.67 -19.95 4.12
N TYR A 100 3.41 -18.65 4.24
CA TYR A 100 4.15 -17.60 3.55
C TYR A 100 5.41 -17.15 4.31
N TYR A 101 5.46 -17.38 5.63
CA TYR A 101 6.53 -16.83 6.45
C TYR A 101 7.96 -17.30 6.10
N PRO A 102 8.20 -18.57 5.69
CA PRO A 102 9.51 -18.98 5.22
C PRO A 102 10.03 -18.19 3.99
N TYR A 103 9.13 -17.56 3.25
CA TYR A 103 9.36 -16.91 1.95
C TYR A 103 9.32 -15.40 2.02
N LEU A 104 8.41 -14.85 2.84
CA LEU A 104 8.12 -13.43 2.98
C LEU A 104 8.42 -12.88 4.37
N GLY A 105 8.81 -13.74 5.32
CA GLY A 105 9.26 -13.33 6.64
C GLY A 105 10.44 -12.38 6.55
N GLY A 106 10.38 -11.30 7.32
CA GLY A 106 11.37 -10.23 7.33
C GLY A 106 11.26 -9.23 6.18
N THR A 107 10.22 -9.31 5.34
CA THR A 107 9.90 -8.24 4.36
C THR A 107 9.85 -6.88 5.05
N ILE A 108 10.48 -5.88 4.44
CA ILE A 108 10.38 -4.48 4.85
C ILE A 108 9.59 -3.74 3.79
N GLY A 109 8.73 -2.80 4.15
CA GLY A 109 8.08 -1.96 3.16
C GLY A 109 7.49 -0.68 3.73
N LEU A 110 6.96 0.15 2.84
CA LEU A 110 6.36 1.43 3.19
C LEU A 110 4.85 1.29 3.19
N GLY A 111 4.19 1.31 4.34
CA GLY A 111 2.72 1.31 4.40
C GLY A 111 2.19 2.73 4.59
N ILE A 112 1.08 3.11 3.94
CA ILE A 112 0.38 4.37 4.27
C ILE A 112 0.15 4.42 5.76
N ARG A 113 0.50 5.54 6.41
CA ARG A 113 0.32 5.74 7.85
C ARG A 113 -1.03 5.20 8.36
N LYS A 114 -0.96 4.38 9.42
CA LYS A 114 -2.15 3.85 10.09
C LYS A 114 -2.97 4.99 10.69
N GLY A 115 -4.26 5.03 10.38
CA GLY A 115 -5.22 5.97 10.96
C GLY A 115 -6.18 5.35 11.95
N HIS A 116 -7.09 6.19 12.45
CA HIS A 116 -8.22 5.78 13.27
C HIS A 116 -9.51 6.38 12.73
N ILE A 117 -10.51 5.54 12.48
CA ILE A 117 -11.86 5.96 12.07
C ILE A 117 -12.82 5.59 13.20
N PRO A 118 -13.26 6.57 14.00
CA PRO A 118 -14.19 6.32 15.10
C PRO A 118 -15.45 5.62 14.61
N ARG A 119 -15.92 4.61 15.35
CA ARG A 119 -17.16 3.84 15.07
C ARG A 119 -17.20 3.10 13.74
N LEU A 120 -16.09 3.00 12.99
CA LEU A 120 -16.05 2.21 11.76
C LEU A 120 -16.40 0.75 12.00
N SER A 121 -15.88 0.17 13.09
CA SER A 121 -16.18 -1.22 13.47
C SER A 121 -17.67 -1.39 13.74
N ASP A 122 -18.26 -0.51 14.55
CA ASP A 122 -19.68 -0.56 14.89
C ASP A 122 -20.54 -0.41 13.63
N TYR A 123 -20.19 0.49 12.74
CA TYR A 123 -20.87 0.68 11.46
C TYR A 123 -20.82 -0.59 10.60
N LEU A 124 -19.63 -1.17 10.36
CA LEU A 124 -19.51 -2.38 9.55
C LEU A 124 -20.29 -3.57 10.11
N LEU A 125 -20.46 -3.65 11.43
CA LEU A 125 -21.28 -4.68 12.10
C LEU A 125 -22.79 -4.49 11.89
N THR A 126 -23.25 -3.26 11.63
CA THR A 126 -24.67 -2.96 11.40
C THR A 126 -25.08 -3.07 9.94
N VAL A 127 -24.11 -2.95 9.04
CA VAL A 127 -24.32 -2.89 7.60
C VAL A 127 -24.74 -4.27 7.07
N ASN A 128 -25.88 -4.31 6.39
CA ASN A 128 -26.46 -5.51 5.78
C ASN A 128 -27.26 -5.13 4.51
N PRO A 129 -27.72 -6.10 3.70
CA PRO A 129 -28.36 -5.78 2.43
C PRO A 129 -29.68 -5.01 2.54
N GLN A 130 -30.35 -5.05 3.69
CA GLN A 130 -31.55 -4.24 3.93
C GLN A 130 -31.21 -2.77 4.19
N THR A 131 -29.97 -2.47 4.60
CA THR A 131 -29.50 -1.09 4.80
C THR A 131 -29.33 -0.36 3.47
N TYR A 132 -28.94 -1.10 2.42
CA TYR A 132 -28.69 -0.57 1.07
C TYR A 132 -29.39 -1.42 0.00
N PRO A 133 -30.74 -1.47 -0.03
CA PRO A 133 -31.51 -2.45 -0.81
C PRO A 133 -31.45 -2.27 -2.34
N ASN A 134 -30.78 -1.23 -2.84
CA ASN A 134 -30.62 -0.94 -4.27
C ASN A 134 -29.18 -0.58 -4.64
N ASP A 135 -28.22 -0.87 -3.78
CA ASP A 135 -26.80 -0.62 -4.06
C ASP A 135 -26.19 -1.89 -4.66
N LEU A 136 -25.92 -1.84 -5.97
CA LEU A 136 -25.36 -2.97 -6.72
C LEU A 136 -23.98 -3.42 -6.17
N LEU A 137 -23.17 -2.48 -5.69
CA LEU A 137 -21.87 -2.81 -5.10
C LEU A 137 -22.05 -3.55 -3.77
N PHE A 138 -23.09 -3.19 -3.03
CA PHE A 138 -23.43 -3.87 -1.79
C PHE A 138 -23.94 -5.29 -2.04
N GLU A 139 -24.73 -5.49 -3.09
CA GLU A 139 -25.17 -6.82 -3.51
C GLU A 139 -23.97 -7.72 -3.90
N GLU A 140 -23.08 -7.22 -4.74
CA GLU A 140 -21.87 -7.95 -5.15
C GLU A 140 -20.95 -8.27 -3.97
N LEU A 141 -20.78 -7.32 -3.05
CA LEU A 141 -20.01 -7.53 -1.82
C LEU A 141 -20.60 -8.67 -0.99
N TRP A 142 -21.91 -8.66 -0.76
CA TRP A 142 -22.55 -9.69 0.06
C TRP A 142 -22.50 -11.07 -0.61
N GLU A 143 -22.65 -11.12 -1.95
CA GLU A 143 -22.45 -12.34 -2.74
C GLU A 143 -21.02 -12.87 -2.62
N ALA A 144 -20.01 -12.00 -2.69
CA ALA A 144 -18.61 -12.39 -2.54
C ALA A 144 -18.26 -12.87 -1.13
N LEU A 145 -18.85 -12.26 -0.09
CA LEU A 145 -18.60 -12.62 1.31
C LEU A 145 -19.32 -13.92 1.69
N TYR A 146 -20.61 -14.04 1.36
CA TYR A 146 -21.50 -15.08 1.88
C TYR A 146 -21.96 -16.11 0.85
N GLY A 147 -21.73 -15.88 -0.44
CA GLY A 147 -22.17 -16.79 -1.51
C GLY A 147 -23.69 -16.82 -1.70
N CYS A 148 -24.39 -15.77 -1.28
CA CYS A 148 -25.84 -15.61 -1.41
C CYS A 148 -26.18 -14.26 -2.07
N ARG A 149 -27.40 -14.09 -2.60
CA ARG A 149 -27.86 -12.81 -3.17
C ARG A 149 -28.95 -12.13 -2.31
N PRO A 150 -28.88 -10.80 -2.11
CA PRO A 150 -29.92 -10.06 -1.39
C PRO A 150 -31.28 -9.99 -2.10
N SER A 151 -31.26 -9.91 -3.44
CA SER A 151 -32.45 -9.71 -4.27
C SER A 151 -32.64 -10.86 -5.27
N ILE A 152 -33.90 -11.11 -5.63
CA ILE A 152 -34.27 -12.16 -6.58
C ILE A 152 -33.99 -11.64 -8.00
N SER A 153 -32.84 -11.98 -8.57
CA SER A 153 -32.67 -11.98 -10.02
C SER A 153 -33.18 -13.31 -10.60
N SER A 154 -34.10 -13.25 -11.55
CA SER A 154 -34.88 -14.38 -12.11
C SER A 154 -34.08 -15.49 -12.82
N SER A 155 -32.75 -15.47 -12.77
CA SER A 155 -31.88 -16.33 -13.58
C SER A 155 -30.69 -16.97 -12.87
N SER A 156 -30.56 -16.84 -11.54
CA SER A 156 -29.39 -17.36 -10.80
C SER A 156 -29.75 -18.48 -9.82
N SER A 157 -28.96 -19.56 -9.83
CA SER A 157 -29.05 -20.69 -8.88
C SER A 157 -28.46 -20.39 -7.48
N VAL A 158 -28.27 -19.11 -7.14
CA VAL A 158 -27.60 -18.66 -5.92
C VAL A 158 -28.64 -18.51 -4.81
N PRO A 159 -28.40 -19.00 -3.58
CA PRO A 159 -29.36 -18.88 -2.48
C PRO A 159 -29.62 -17.42 -2.09
N LEU A 160 -30.80 -17.15 -1.53
CA LEU A 160 -31.17 -15.83 -1.02
C LEU A 160 -30.49 -15.54 0.32
N CYS A 161 -30.02 -14.30 0.50
CA CYS A 161 -29.51 -13.82 1.78
C CYS A 161 -30.66 -13.41 2.70
N THR A 162 -30.48 -13.71 3.98
CA THR A 162 -31.34 -13.31 5.10
C THR A 162 -30.99 -11.91 5.63
N GLY A 163 -29.74 -11.47 5.43
CA GLY A 163 -29.20 -10.25 6.04
C GLY A 163 -28.81 -10.41 7.51
N GLN A 164 -28.86 -11.64 8.03
CA GLN A 164 -28.46 -12.02 9.39
C GLN A 164 -27.30 -13.02 9.38
N GLU A 165 -26.54 -13.08 8.28
CA GLU A 165 -25.45 -14.03 8.14
C GLU A 165 -24.35 -13.77 9.20
N PRO A 166 -23.80 -14.82 9.83
CA PRO A 166 -22.80 -14.68 10.88
C PRO A 166 -21.47 -14.20 10.33
N LEU A 167 -20.72 -13.42 11.10
CA LEU A 167 -19.35 -13.04 10.73
C LEU A 167 -18.46 -14.27 10.67
N LEU A 168 -17.80 -14.49 9.53
CA LEU A 168 -16.88 -15.60 9.33
C LEU A 168 -15.43 -15.13 9.42
N GLU A 169 -14.51 -15.99 9.86
CA GLU A 169 -13.07 -15.66 9.92
C GLU A 169 -12.53 -15.27 8.52
N GLN A 170 -13.09 -15.83 7.46
CA GLN A 170 -12.74 -15.47 6.07
C GLN A 170 -13.06 -14.01 5.72
N HIS A 171 -13.98 -13.36 6.43
CA HIS A 171 -14.31 -11.93 6.29
C HIS A 171 -13.39 -11.02 7.09
N SER A 172 -12.41 -11.58 7.80
CA SER A 172 -11.52 -10.82 8.67
C SER A 172 -10.83 -9.66 7.96
N ALA A 173 -10.51 -9.77 6.67
CA ALA A 173 -9.94 -8.66 5.90
C ALA A 173 -10.91 -7.48 5.75
N PHE A 174 -12.19 -7.74 5.43
CA PHE A 174 -13.23 -6.72 5.32
C PHE A 174 -13.53 -6.07 6.68
N MET A 175 -13.63 -6.88 7.72
CA MET A 175 -13.93 -6.40 9.08
C MET A 175 -12.72 -5.84 9.84
N ASN A 176 -11.53 -5.84 9.24
CA ASN A 176 -10.31 -5.40 9.92
C ASN A 176 -10.25 -3.86 10.03
N THR A 177 -10.86 -3.35 11.08
CA THR A 177 -10.83 -1.92 11.45
C THR A 177 -9.69 -1.59 12.41
N SER A 178 -8.85 -2.55 12.77
CA SER A 178 -7.77 -2.35 13.73
C SER A 178 -6.65 -1.46 13.20
N SER A 179 -6.53 -1.33 11.87
CA SER A 179 -5.46 -0.57 11.21
C SER A 179 -5.87 -0.04 9.83
N PRO A 180 -6.90 0.83 9.72
CA PRO A 180 -7.28 1.42 8.44
C PRO A 180 -6.13 2.28 7.91
N ARG A 181 -5.77 2.04 6.64
CA ARG A 181 -4.73 2.77 5.91
C ARG A 181 -5.37 3.48 4.72
N VAL A 182 -5.61 2.76 3.63
CA VAL A 182 -6.34 3.27 2.45
C VAL A 182 -7.74 3.78 2.84
N ALA A 183 -8.48 3.04 3.66
CA ALA A 183 -9.79 3.47 4.17
C ALA A 183 -9.71 4.79 4.95
N TYR A 184 -8.60 5.04 5.67
CA TYR A 184 -8.39 6.31 6.37
C TYR A 184 -8.10 7.45 5.40
N ASN A 185 -7.41 7.20 4.28
CA ASN A 185 -7.27 8.20 3.22
C ASN A 185 -8.62 8.53 2.57
N VAL A 186 -9.51 7.55 2.35
CA VAL A 186 -10.88 7.80 1.87
C VAL A 186 -11.65 8.67 2.87
N TYR A 187 -11.56 8.33 4.17
CA TYR A 187 -12.17 9.12 5.23
C TYR A 187 -11.65 10.57 5.24
N LYS A 188 -10.34 10.78 5.15
CA LYS A 188 -9.73 12.12 5.04
C LYS A 188 -10.15 12.86 3.77
N ALA A 189 -10.28 12.19 2.64
CA ALA A 189 -10.69 12.81 1.38
C ALA A 189 -12.12 13.38 1.46
N VAL A 190 -13.06 12.63 2.07
CA VAL A 190 -14.43 13.12 2.31
C VAL A 190 -14.41 14.34 3.24
N TYR A 191 -13.60 14.30 4.30
CA TYR A 191 -13.45 15.45 5.20
C TYR A 191 -12.80 16.66 4.52
N ALA A 192 -11.83 16.46 3.64
CA ALA A 192 -11.22 17.55 2.87
C ALA A 192 -12.28 18.27 2.02
N ILE A 193 -13.14 17.53 1.33
CA ILE A 193 -14.27 18.09 0.59
C ILE A 193 -15.25 18.82 1.53
N ALA A 194 -15.61 18.20 2.66
CA ALA A 194 -16.54 18.78 3.62
C ALA A 194 -16.01 20.10 4.23
N HIS A 195 -14.73 20.15 4.60
CA HIS A 195 -14.07 21.35 5.09
C HIS A 195 -13.96 22.42 4.00
N SER A 196 -13.70 22.03 2.76
CA SER A 196 -13.64 22.95 1.62
C SER A 196 -15.01 23.58 1.34
N LEU A 197 -16.08 22.77 1.37
CA LEU A 197 -17.45 23.25 1.27
C LEU A 197 -17.83 24.16 2.45
N HIS A 198 -17.42 23.81 3.66
CA HIS A 198 -17.64 24.64 4.84
C HIS A 198 -16.98 26.02 4.68
N ASN A 199 -15.70 26.05 4.26
CA ASN A 199 -14.98 27.30 4.02
C ASN A 199 -15.61 28.14 2.90
N LEU A 200 -16.12 27.48 1.85
CA LEU A 200 -16.83 28.13 0.75
C LEU A 200 -18.15 28.77 1.21
N LEU A 201 -18.93 28.08 2.04
CA LEU A 201 -20.27 28.51 2.48
C LEU A 201 -20.24 29.51 3.65
N VAL A 202 -19.26 29.39 4.55
CA VAL A 202 -19.05 30.28 5.71
C VAL A 202 -18.07 31.41 5.37
N CYS A 203 -17.78 31.60 4.08
CA CYS A 203 -16.92 32.64 3.57
C CYS A 203 -17.25 34.00 4.22
N GLN A 204 -16.20 34.70 4.68
CA GLN A 204 -16.25 36.11 5.05
C GLN A 204 -15.79 36.92 3.84
N PRO A 205 -16.37 38.11 3.58
CA PRO A 205 -15.89 39.00 2.52
C PRO A 205 -14.43 39.40 2.79
N LYS A 206 -13.53 38.65 2.18
CA LYS A 206 -12.07 38.73 2.21
C LYS A 206 -11.59 38.45 0.78
N PRO A 207 -10.34 38.80 0.42
CA PRO A 207 -9.78 38.45 -0.88
C PRO A 207 -9.92 36.95 -1.13
N GLY A 208 -10.82 36.60 -2.04
CA GLY A 208 -11.12 35.24 -2.47
C GLY A 208 -11.07 35.14 -3.99
N PRO A 209 -11.39 33.98 -4.58
CA PRO A 209 -11.37 33.80 -6.03
C PRO A 209 -12.52 34.53 -6.75
N PHE A 210 -13.40 35.18 -5.99
CA PHE A 210 -14.61 35.81 -6.48
C PHE A 210 -14.38 37.29 -6.79
N LYS A 211 -15.03 37.79 -7.85
CA LYS A 211 -15.01 39.22 -8.16
C LYS A 211 -15.63 40.01 -7.00
N ASN A 212 -14.97 41.10 -6.61
CA ASN A 212 -15.42 42.04 -5.57
C ASN A 212 -15.51 41.43 -4.15
N ASP A 213 -14.68 40.42 -3.83
CA ASP A 213 -14.63 39.80 -2.49
C ASP A 213 -15.99 39.28 -1.99
N THR A 214 -16.86 38.88 -2.92
CA THR A 214 -18.19 38.37 -2.61
C THR A 214 -18.15 36.88 -2.29
N CYS A 215 -18.97 36.44 -1.33
CA CYS A 215 -19.14 35.01 -1.06
C CYS A 215 -20.19 34.37 -1.97
N VAL A 216 -20.12 33.04 -2.12
CA VAL A 216 -21.08 32.27 -2.93
C VAL A 216 -22.46 32.29 -2.28
N GLN A 217 -23.52 32.42 -3.08
CA GLN A 217 -24.88 32.23 -2.61
C GLN A 217 -25.14 30.75 -2.34
N ASN A 218 -25.64 30.41 -1.16
CA ASN A 218 -25.73 29.05 -0.58
C ASN A 218 -26.34 27.94 -1.47
N ASN A 219 -26.99 28.25 -2.60
CA ASN A 219 -27.69 27.29 -3.45
C ASN A 219 -27.06 27.05 -4.83
N ASN A 220 -25.90 27.63 -5.16
CA ASN A 220 -25.28 27.46 -6.49
C ASN A 220 -23.75 27.32 -6.43
N VAL A 221 -23.27 26.28 -5.75
CA VAL A 221 -21.84 25.93 -5.71
C VAL A 221 -21.41 25.30 -7.03
N GLN A 222 -20.39 25.87 -7.66
CA GLN A 222 -19.80 25.37 -8.90
C GLN A 222 -18.50 24.59 -8.59
N PRO A 223 -18.18 23.51 -9.33
CA PRO A 223 -17.00 22.69 -9.05
C PRO A 223 -15.67 23.46 -8.98
N TRP A 224 -15.47 24.45 -9.85
CA TRP A 224 -14.25 25.27 -9.86
C TRP A 224 -14.10 26.13 -8.58
N GLN A 225 -15.22 26.51 -7.95
CA GLN A 225 -15.20 27.25 -6.70
C GLN A 225 -14.74 26.35 -5.58
N LEU A 226 -15.28 25.13 -5.52
CA LEU A 226 -14.84 24.12 -4.56
C LEU A 226 -13.36 23.77 -4.76
N GLN A 227 -12.89 23.65 -6.00
CA GLN A 227 -11.49 23.37 -6.31
C GLN A 227 -10.54 24.40 -5.68
N TYR A 228 -10.86 25.69 -5.73
CA TYR A 228 -10.04 26.72 -5.09
C TYR A 228 -9.95 26.50 -3.57
N TYR A 229 -11.09 26.28 -2.91
CA TYR A 229 -11.11 26.06 -1.46
C TYR A 229 -10.46 24.73 -1.06
N LEU A 230 -10.46 23.74 -1.95
CA LEU A 230 -9.78 22.46 -1.76
C LEU A 230 -8.26 22.62 -1.84
N GLN A 231 -7.74 23.48 -2.72
CA GLN A 231 -6.29 23.75 -2.81
C GLN A 231 -5.76 24.45 -1.56
N GLU A 232 -6.59 25.29 -0.92
CA GLU A 232 -6.21 26.05 0.29
C GLU A 232 -6.69 25.39 1.58
N VAL A 233 -7.32 24.20 1.51
CA VAL A 233 -7.91 23.60 2.70
C VAL A 233 -6.83 23.17 3.69
N ARG A 234 -7.01 23.54 4.95
CA ARG A 234 -6.17 23.09 6.05
C ARG A 234 -7.04 22.78 7.24
N PHE A 235 -7.00 21.52 7.69
CA PHE A 235 -7.78 21.08 8.84
C PHE A 235 -7.04 20.02 9.65
N LYS A 236 -7.51 19.78 10.87
CA LYS A 236 -6.97 18.74 11.75
C LYS A 236 -7.98 17.63 11.93
N ILE A 237 -7.54 16.39 11.81
CA ILE A 237 -8.36 15.20 12.04
C ILE A 237 -7.54 14.16 12.81
N ALA A 238 -8.08 13.71 13.95
CA ALA A 238 -7.38 12.79 14.86
C ALA A 238 -5.93 13.20 15.24
N GLY A 239 -5.67 14.51 15.36
CA GLY A 239 -4.35 15.05 15.70
C GLY A 239 -3.37 15.14 14.52
N GLU A 240 -3.77 14.72 13.32
CA GLU A 240 -3.03 14.91 12.09
C GLU A 240 -3.49 16.17 11.38
N GLU A 241 -2.54 16.89 10.79
CA GLU A 241 -2.83 18.02 9.92
C GLU A 241 -2.96 17.53 8.48
N VAL A 242 -3.98 18.01 7.78
CA VAL A 242 -4.26 17.66 6.39
C VAL A 242 -4.28 18.95 5.57
N ASP A 243 -3.41 18.98 4.57
CA ASP A 243 -3.23 20.03 3.58
C ASP A 243 -2.72 19.41 2.27
N PHE A 244 -2.64 20.23 1.22
CA PHE A 244 -2.17 19.84 -0.11
C PHE A 244 -1.12 20.83 -0.61
N ASP A 245 -0.15 20.32 -1.37
CA ASP A 245 0.82 21.16 -2.06
C ASP A 245 0.24 21.80 -3.32
N GLN A 246 1.06 22.56 -4.05
CA GLN A 246 0.65 23.25 -5.28
C GLN A 246 0.20 22.29 -6.40
N LYS A 247 0.59 21.02 -6.35
CA LYS A 247 0.18 19.98 -7.30
C LYS A 247 -1.08 19.22 -6.83
N GLY A 248 -1.54 19.49 -5.62
CA GLY A 248 -2.66 18.79 -4.99
C GLY A 248 -2.24 17.52 -4.24
N ASP A 249 -0.94 17.32 -4.02
CA ASP A 249 -0.43 16.15 -3.28
C ASP A 249 -0.44 16.44 -1.77
N SER A 250 -0.91 15.46 -0.98
CA SER A 250 -0.79 15.56 0.48
C SER A 250 0.65 15.26 0.93
N ILE A 251 1.07 15.81 2.07
CA ILE A 251 2.38 15.50 2.65
C ILE A 251 2.56 13.97 2.79
N PRO A 252 3.63 13.38 2.24
CA PRO A 252 3.82 11.94 2.28
C PRO A 252 4.24 11.48 3.67
N TYR A 253 3.44 10.57 4.24
CA TYR A 253 3.72 9.90 5.51
C TYR A 253 3.55 8.39 5.37
N TYR A 254 4.62 7.65 5.67
CA TYR A 254 4.61 6.18 5.61
C TYR A 254 5.10 5.58 6.93
N ASP A 255 4.46 4.50 7.37
CA ASP A 255 5.03 3.61 8.36
C ASP A 255 6.03 2.69 7.66
N ILE A 256 7.20 2.47 8.27
CA ILE A 256 8.11 1.42 7.84
C ILE A 256 7.68 0.12 8.53
N ILE A 257 7.26 -0.85 7.74
CA ILE A 257 6.65 -2.10 8.20
C ILE A 257 7.66 -3.23 8.03
N SER A 258 7.81 -4.06 9.07
CA SER A 258 8.53 -5.34 9.05
C SER A 258 7.53 -6.50 9.22
N TRP A 259 7.66 -7.53 8.39
CA TRP A 259 6.85 -8.74 8.46
C TRP A 259 7.43 -9.74 9.45
N GLN A 260 6.76 -9.94 10.58
CA GLN A 260 7.26 -10.76 11.68
C GLN A 260 6.29 -11.88 12.03
N MET A 261 6.78 -12.97 12.62
CA MET A 261 5.92 -14.05 13.09
C MET A 261 5.17 -13.59 14.33
N GLY A 262 3.84 -13.65 14.28
CA GLY A 262 2.99 -13.47 15.45
C GLY A 262 2.96 -14.72 16.33
N VAL A 263 2.55 -14.54 17.59
CA VAL A 263 2.33 -15.65 18.54
C VAL A 263 1.24 -16.62 18.07
N ASP A 264 0.35 -16.17 17.20
CA ASP A 264 -0.71 -16.95 16.55
C ASP A 264 -0.22 -17.71 15.31
N GLY A 265 1.09 -17.67 15.01
CA GLY A 265 1.69 -18.31 13.85
C GLY A 265 1.37 -17.62 12.51
N LYS A 266 0.70 -16.47 12.53
CA LYS A 266 0.41 -15.66 11.32
C LYS A 266 1.43 -14.53 11.21
N ILE A 267 1.68 -14.05 9.99
CA ILE A 267 2.53 -12.88 9.77
C ILE A 267 1.82 -11.63 10.31
N LYS A 268 2.56 -10.83 11.07
CA LYS A 268 2.13 -9.52 11.58
C LYS A 268 2.93 -8.41 10.92
N PHE A 269 2.23 -7.32 10.63
CA PHE A 269 2.80 -6.09 10.10
C PHE A 269 3.23 -5.20 11.26
N VAL A 270 4.51 -5.27 11.62
CA VAL A 270 5.08 -4.54 12.77
C VAL A 270 5.65 -3.22 12.28
N ASN A 271 5.21 -2.10 12.86
CA ASN A 271 5.83 -0.80 12.61
C ASN A 271 7.21 -0.75 13.29
N VAL A 272 8.25 -0.52 12.49
CA VAL A 272 9.67 -0.44 12.87
C VAL A 272 10.30 0.90 12.49
N GLY A 273 9.50 1.91 12.12
CA GLY A 273 10.01 3.20 11.69
C GLY A 273 8.97 4.04 10.96
N LEU A 274 9.38 5.20 10.47
CA LEU A 274 8.51 6.08 9.70
C LEU A 274 9.30 6.87 8.65
N PHE A 275 8.60 7.26 7.60
CA PHE A 275 9.01 8.27 6.65
C PHE A 275 8.06 9.47 6.79
N ASP A 276 8.60 10.66 7.05
CA ASP A 276 7.88 11.92 7.23
C ASP A 276 8.41 12.97 6.25
N GLY A 277 7.64 13.19 5.17
CA GLY A 277 7.99 14.15 4.12
C GLY A 277 7.87 15.62 4.52
N SER A 278 7.36 15.94 5.72
CA SER A 278 7.40 17.30 6.25
C SER A 278 8.78 17.66 6.81
N LYS A 279 9.66 16.68 7.02
CA LYS A 279 10.98 16.88 7.61
C LYS A 279 12.00 17.37 6.58
N PRO A 280 13.08 18.04 7.02
CA PRO A 280 14.17 18.44 6.13
C PRO A 280 14.86 17.24 5.48
N PRO A 281 15.47 17.45 4.29
CA PRO A 281 16.27 16.43 3.59
C PRO A 281 17.29 15.71 4.48
N GLY A 282 17.27 14.38 4.44
CA GLY A 282 18.09 13.48 5.24
C GLY A 282 17.57 13.18 6.64
N LYS A 283 16.40 13.70 7.02
CA LYS A 283 15.75 13.47 8.33
C LYS A 283 14.33 12.92 8.23
N GLU A 284 13.86 12.66 7.02
CA GLU A 284 12.52 12.14 6.74
C GLU A 284 12.39 10.68 7.18
N LEU A 285 13.45 9.89 7.00
CA LEU A 285 13.46 8.46 7.29
C LEU A 285 14.05 8.17 8.67
N VAL A 286 13.26 7.51 9.52
CA VAL A 286 13.71 7.00 10.82
C VAL A 286 13.41 5.50 10.87
N ILE A 287 14.44 4.69 11.10
CA ILE A 287 14.33 3.23 11.20
C ILE A 287 14.84 2.79 12.57
N GLN A 288 14.06 1.94 13.25
CA GLN A 288 14.41 1.29 14.51
C GLN A 288 14.98 -0.10 14.19
N GLU A 289 16.27 -0.16 13.84
CA GLU A 289 16.92 -1.38 13.34
C GLU A 289 16.83 -2.55 14.33
N ASP A 290 16.87 -2.28 15.62
CA ASP A 290 16.76 -3.26 16.71
C ASP A 290 15.43 -4.02 16.74
N ARG A 291 14.39 -3.44 16.12
CA ARG A 291 13.05 -4.04 16.02
C ARG A 291 12.86 -4.84 14.75
N ILE A 292 13.81 -4.81 13.82
CA ILE A 292 13.70 -5.48 12.53
C ILE A 292 14.09 -6.95 12.68
N VAL A 293 13.25 -7.82 12.15
CA VAL A 293 13.62 -9.20 11.84
C VAL A 293 13.84 -9.27 10.33
N TRP A 294 15.01 -9.72 9.90
CA TRP A 294 15.39 -9.83 8.50
C TRP A 294 15.00 -11.20 7.93
N ALA A 295 15.09 -11.32 6.60
CA ALA A 295 14.81 -12.57 5.90
C ALA A 295 15.53 -13.78 6.52
N GLY A 296 14.83 -14.90 6.65
CA GLY A 296 15.38 -16.09 7.31
C GLY A 296 15.45 -16.00 8.84
N HIS A 297 14.67 -15.11 9.47
CA HIS A 297 14.62 -14.90 10.93
C HIS A 297 15.95 -14.40 11.50
N GLN A 298 16.71 -13.66 10.70
CA GLN A 298 18.00 -13.12 11.10
C GLN A 298 17.80 -11.80 11.87
N ARG A 299 18.67 -11.54 12.85
CA ARG A 299 18.74 -10.23 13.53
C ARG A 299 19.79 -9.31 12.92
N GLU A 300 20.73 -9.89 12.19
CA GLU A 300 21.77 -9.15 11.48
C GLU A 300 21.29 -8.72 10.10
N VAL A 301 21.74 -7.54 9.68
CA VAL A 301 21.38 -6.97 8.38
C VAL A 301 21.94 -7.86 7.26
N PRO A 302 21.12 -8.27 6.29
CA PRO A 302 21.57 -9.16 5.22
C PRO A 302 22.54 -8.43 4.27
N VAL A 303 23.63 -9.10 3.93
CA VAL A 303 24.61 -8.59 2.97
C VAL A 303 24.13 -8.87 1.55
N SER A 304 23.99 -7.83 0.73
CA SER A 304 23.57 -7.92 -0.68
C SER A 304 24.51 -7.14 -1.58
N ILE A 305 25.75 -7.65 -1.74
CA ILE A 305 26.82 -7.03 -2.53
C ILE A 305 27.16 -7.89 -3.76
N CYS A 306 27.58 -7.25 -4.85
CA CYS A 306 28.00 -7.96 -6.06
C CYS A 306 29.34 -8.69 -5.87
N SER A 307 30.29 -8.05 -5.18
CA SER A 307 31.62 -8.60 -4.91
C SER A 307 32.03 -8.28 -3.48
N ALA A 308 32.56 -9.28 -2.77
CA ALA A 308 33.12 -9.11 -1.44
C ALA A 308 34.33 -8.16 -1.46
N SER A 309 34.62 -7.54 -0.32
CA SER A 309 35.83 -6.72 -0.17
C SER A 309 37.08 -7.56 -0.40
N CYS A 310 38.01 -6.99 -1.17
CA CYS A 310 39.33 -7.56 -1.43
C CYS A 310 40.08 -7.81 -0.11
N LEU A 311 40.63 -9.02 0.06
CA LEU A 311 41.47 -9.36 1.20
C LEU A 311 42.81 -8.60 1.15
N PRO A 312 43.49 -8.39 2.29
CA PRO A 312 44.84 -7.82 2.31
C PRO A 312 45.78 -8.53 1.34
N GLY A 313 46.55 -7.77 0.56
CA GLY A 313 47.42 -8.30 -0.50
C GLY A 313 46.74 -8.47 -1.88
N THR A 314 45.44 -8.21 -1.99
CA THR A 314 44.70 -8.20 -3.26
C THR A 314 44.25 -6.79 -3.66
N ARG A 315 43.92 -6.58 -4.93
CA ARG A 315 43.44 -5.29 -5.45
C ARG A 315 42.11 -5.43 -6.17
N LYS A 316 41.35 -4.33 -6.23
CA LYS A 316 40.15 -4.25 -7.07
C LYS A 316 40.54 -4.31 -8.55
N ALA A 317 39.75 -5.03 -9.33
CA ALA A 317 39.89 -5.13 -10.77
C ALA A 317 38.52 -4.87 -11.43
N ILE A 318 38.55 -4.16 -12.55
CA ILE A 318 37.35 -3.87 -13.35
C ILE A 318 36.93 -5.15 -14.06
N ARG A 319 35.67 -5.55 -13.91
CA ARG A 319 35.05 -6.61 -14.70
C ARG A 319 34.25 -5.96 -15.83
N LYS A 320 34.64 -6.22 -17.09
CA LYS A 320 33.85 -5.76 -18.23
C LYS A 320 32.45 -6.38 -18.15
N GLU A 321 31.42 -5.61 -18.46
CA GLU A 321 30.01 -6.03 -18.51
C GLU A 321 29.33 -6.30 -17.15
N VAL A 322 29.99 -6.03 -16.03
CA VAL A 322 29.37 -6.08 -14.70
C VAL A 322 29.42 -4.67 -14.08
N PRO A 323 28.27 -4.12 -13.63
CA PRO A 323 28.21 -2.78 -13.03
C PRO A 323 28.92 -2.67 -11.69
#